data_AF-J4H262-F1
#
_entry.id   AF-J4H262-F1
#
_cell.length_a   1.000
_cell.length_b   1.000
_cell.length_c   1.000
_cell.angle_alpha   90.00
_cell.angle_beta   90.00
_cell.angle_gamma   90.00
#
_symmetry.space_group_name_H-M   'P 1'
#
loop_
_entity.id
_entity.type
_entity.pdbx_description
1 polymer ?
#
loop_
_entity_poly.entity_id
_entity_poly.type
_entity_poly.pdbx_seq_one_letter_code
_entity_poly.pdbx_strand_id
1 'polypeptide(L)'
;MSPAILSSITTTEVPVVSGDILRSIATPVVLPTASTASKRRGSVAETVGVDLNAIGKVEARKIMSEEHRILGFRPPHDSLAAEAQAAAAKHPEGNPEKQPPDPLKLKELARQDALRILSERETNIDSSSTVASGSGKSPKSSLPPTGGVNLATISASEARSLMSHEHRALGFRPPPGSLAAEAQAAAARHPDGAGMATVDAEILKEIAMRDAERIKADRELNIVGEVNVSTIGIVGAERLAQATERVLGHTPPPGSMAAEAKQAAAVHPKGGSFPAMGGDVEQLEEVGCREGERLKAQENKDRKVEAEEVRIEDVGEVVDGSSSLILGTTTEEVGLANLEHLAVKNGMGRVLQEAVVRSDSTGDSVEIVGDVVSG
;
A
#
# COMPACT_ATOMS: atom_id res chain seq x y z
N MET A 1 1.76 -8.85 -62.25
CA MET A 1 2.78 -9.90 -62.05
C MET A 1 3.78 -9.35 -61.06
N SER A 2 3.69 -9.76 -59.81
CA SER A 2 4.49 -9.22 -58.70
C SER A 2 5.71 -10.12 -58.47
N PRO A 3 6.94 -9.57 -58.30
CA PRO A 3 8.11 -10.39 -58.09
C PRO A 3 8.17 -10.89 -56.64
N ALA A 4 8.40 -12.20 -56.49
CA ALA A 4 8.64 -12.86 -55.23
C ALA A 4 10.05 -12.54 -54.70
N ILE A 5 10.12 -12.06 -53.45
CA ILE A 5 11.38 -11.81 -52.74
C ILE A 5 11.76 -13.11 -52.02
N LEU A 6 12.86 -13.72 -52.45
CA LEU A 6 13.47 -14.89 -51.81
C LEU A 6 14.39 -14.42 -50.67
N SER A 7 13.96 -14.66 -49.43
CA SER A 7 14.77 -14.40 -48.23
C SER A 7 15.80 -15.52 -48.05
N SER A 8 17.08 -15.19 -48.26
CA SER A 8 18.23 -16.07 -48.04
C SER A 8 18.47 -16.26 -46.53
N ILE A 9 18.34 -17.50 -46.05
CA ILE A 9 18.69 -17.91 -44.69
C ILE A 9 20.19 -18.24 -44.67
N THR A 10 21.00 -17.37 -44.08
CA THR A 10 22.40 -17.67 -43.76
C THR A 10 22.48 -18.29 -42.36
N THR A 11 22.75 -19.59 -42.30
CA THR A 11 23.09 -20.32 -41.07
C THR A 11 24.56 -20.04 -40.71
N THR A 12 24.80 -19.26 -39.66
CA THR A 12 26.13 -19.10 -39.06
C THR A 12 26.46 -20.33 -38.22
N GLU A 13 27.43 -21.12 -38.70
CA GLU A 13 28.10 -22.18 -37.95
C GLU A 13 28.85 -21.57 -36.75
N VAL A 14 28.67 -22.17 -35.57
CA VAL A 14 29.40 -21.85 -34.35
C VAL A 14 30.52 -22.89 -34.18
N PRO A 15 31.81 -22.50 -34.16
CA PRO A 15 32.89 -23.45 -33.96
C PRO A 15 32.91 -23.94 -32.50
N VAL A 16 32.84 -25.26 -32.35
CA VAL A 16 33.05 -25.97 -31.08
C VAL A 16 34.54 -25.89 -30.73
N VAL A 17 34.87 -25.06 -29.74
CA VAL A 17 36.21 -25.01 -29.16
C VAL A 17 36.30 -26.11 -28.10
N SER A 18 36.83 -27.26 -28.49
CA SER A 18 37.32 -28.29 -27.57
C SER A 18 38.63 -27.80 -26.93
N GLY A 19 38.52 -27.07 -25.84
CA GLY A 19 39.64 -26.63 -25.01
C GLY A 19 39.74 -27.47 -23.74
N ASP A 20 40.42 -28.61 -23.84
CA ASP A 20 40.98 -29.33 -22.69
C ASP A 20 42.05 -28.44 -22.04
N ILE A 21 41.70 -27.81 -20.90
CA ILE A 21 42.67 -27.14 -20.03
C ILE A 21 42.58 -27.81 -18.66
N LEU A 22 43.34 -28.90 -18.53
CA LEU A 22 43.75 -29.47 -17.26
C LEU A 22 44.65 -28.45 -16.53
N ARG A 23 44.04 -27.52 -15.78
CA ARG A 23 44.74 -26.79 -14.71
C ARG A 23 44.48 -27.48 -13.39
N SER A 24 45.40 -28.38 -13.07
CA SER A 24 45.69 -28.86 -11.72
C SER A 24 46.07 -27.67 -10.84
N ILE A 25 45.09 -27.02 -10.22
CA ILE A 25 45.33 -26.16 -9.07
C ILE A 25 45.07 -26.97 -7.81
N ALA A 26 46.14 -27.19 -7.06
CA ALA A 26 46.10 -27.75 -5.73
C ALA A 26 45.08 -26.96 -4.90
N THR A 27 44.01 -27.65 -4.49
CA THR A 27 43.03 -27.15 -3.53
C THR A 27 43.73 -26.93 -2.20
N PRO A 28 43.85 -25.69 -1.69
CA PRO A 28 44.15 -25.52 -0.28
C PRO A 28 42.95 -26.08 0.49
N VAL A 29 43.23 -26.98 1.44
CA VAL A 29 42.27 -27.41 2.46
C VAL A 29 41.92 -26.18 3.29
N VAL A 30 40.93 -25.43 2.83
CA VAL A 30 40.28 -24.39 3.62
C VAL A 30 39.23 -25.12 4.45
N LEU A 31 39.59 -25.40 5.70
CA LEU A 31 38.63 -25.75 6.73
C LEU A 31 37.52 -24.70 6.72
N PRO A 32 36.24 -25.08 6.56
CA PRO A 32 35.15 -24.13 6.68
C PRO A 32 35.17 -23.58 8.11
N THR A 33 35.67 -22.37 8.28
CA THR A 33 35.47 -21.58 9.48
C THR A 33 33.99 -21.24 9.52
N ALA A 34 33.20 -22.15 10.09
CA ALA A 34 31.79 -21.95 10.38
C ALA A 34 31.65 -20.61 11.10
N SER A 35 30.94 -19.66 10.47
CA SER A 35 30.69 -18.34 11.01
C SER A 35 29.90 -18.46 12.30
N THR A 36 30.60 -18.48 13.44
CA THR A 36 30.02 -18.51 14.78
C THR A 36 29.35 -17.18 15.17
N ALA A 37 29.34 -16.18 14.28
CA ALA A 37 28.74 -14.87 14.51
C ALA A 37 27.20 -14.88 14.50
N SER A 38 26.53 -15.86 13.90
CA SER A 38 25.05 -15.93 13.89
C SER A 38 24.45 -16.47 15.20
N LYS A 39 25.29 -16.87 16.17
CA LYS A 39 24.87 -17.61 17.38
C LYS A 39 24.32 -16.74 18.51
N ARG A 40 24.08 -15.44 18.27
CA ARG A 40 23.66 -14.48 19.31
C ARG A 40 22.23 -13.98 19.22
N ARG A 41 21.49 -14.31 18.15
CA ARG A 41 20.04 -14.12 18.13
C ARG A 41 19.42 -15.50 18.36
N GLY A 42 18.72 -15.67 19.48
CA GLY A 42 18.01 -16.90 19.77
C GLY A 42 17.07 -17.23 18.61
N SER A 43 17.00 -18.49 18.22
CA SER A 43 16.09 -18.93 17.15
C SER A 43 14.65 -18.61 17.56
N VAL A 44 13.82 -18.17 16.61
CA VAL A 44 12.39 -17.95 16.85
C VAL A 44 11.72 -19.26 17.32
N ALA A 45 12.19 -20.42 16.82
CA ALA A 45 11.70 -21.71 17.25
C ALA A 45 12.03 -22.01 18.72
N GLU A 46 13.23 -21.62 19.18
CA GLU A 46 13.64 -21.78 20.58
C GLU A 46 12.78 -20.92 21.50
N THR A 47 12.44 -19.71 21.06
CA THR A 47 11.59 -18.77 21.82
C THR A 47 10.18 -19.32 22.06
N VAL A 48 9.64 -20.06 21.09
CA VAL A 48 8.28 -20.65 21.17
C VAL A 48 8.31 -22.12 21.62
N GLY A 49 9.49 -22.66 21.94
CA GLY A 49 9.66 -24.02 22.44
C GLY A 49 9.34 -25.10 21.41
N VAL A 50 9.51 -24.82 20.11
CA VAL A 50 9.32 -25.81 19.05
C VAL A 50 10.63 -26.52 18.76
N ASP A 51 10.61 -27.85 18.87
CA ASP A 51 11.79 -28.66 18.60
C ASP A 51 11.99 -28.88 17.10
N LEU A 52 12.95 -28.15 16.53
CA LEU A 52 13.28 -28.23 15.11
C LEU A 52 13.74 -29.63 14.67
N ASN A 53 14.23 -30.47 15.58
CA ASN A 53 14.66 -31.83 15.23
C ASN A 53 13.49 -32.79 14.95
N ALA A 54 12.27 -32.43 15.38
CA ALA A 54 11.06 -33.18 15.10
C ALA A 54 10.47 -32.86 13.70
N ILE A 55 11.01 -31.84 13.02
CA ILE A 55 10.53 -31.38 11.71
C ILE A 55 11.13 -32.23 10.59
N GLY A 56 10.27 -32.84 9.78
CA GLY A 56 10.67 -33.56 8.58
C GLY A 56 10.75 -32.66 7.33
N LYS A 57 11.12 -33.27 6.20
CA LYS A 57 11.25 -32.57 4.92
C LYS A 57 9.94 -31.95 4.42
N VAL A 58 8.80 -32.54 4.78
CA VAL A 58 7.47 -32.06 4.36
C VAL A 58 7.11 -30.78 5.12
N GLU A 59 7.32 -30.77 6.42
CA GLU A 59 7.07 -29.63 7.30
C GLU A 59 8.00 -28.47 6.96
N ALA A 60 9.30 -28.73 6.77
CA ALA A 60 10.26 -27.71 6.36
C ALA A 60 9.89 -27.04 5.03
N ARG A 61 9.34 -27.81 4.06
CA ARG A 61 8.82 -27.24 2.80
C ARG A 61 7.59 -26.37 3.02
N LYS A 62 6.69 -26.75 3.94
CA LYS A 62 5.51 -25.93 4.28
C LYS A 62 5.92 -24.60 4.90
N ILE A 63 6.86 -24.61 5.84
CA ILE A 63 7.41 -23.40 6.48
C ILE A 63 8.04 -22.50 5.42
N MET A 64 8.92 -23.05 4.56
CA MET A 64 9.55 -22.28 3.47
C MET A 64 8.51 -21.67 2.52
N SER A 65 7.47 -22.44 2.15
CA SER A 65 6.43 -21.97 1.24
C SER A 65 5.58 -20.86 1.86
N GLU A 66 5.29 -20.91 3.16
CA GLU A 66 4.51 -19.87 3.86
C GLU A 66 5.36 -18.60 4.05
N GLU A 67 6.62 -18.71 4.48
CA GLU A 67 7.52 -17.55 4.56
C GLU A 67 7.72 -16.88 3.20
N HIS A 68 7.99 -17.66 2.14
CA HIS A 68 8.15 -17.12 0.80
C HIS A 68 6.88 -16.40 0.32
N ARG A 69 5.70 -16.95 0.62
CA ARG A 69 4.42 -16.33 0.25
C ARG A 69 4.24 -14.95 0.89
N ILE A 70 4.70 -14.77 2.13
CA ILE A 70 4.54 -13.52 2.88
C ILE A 70 5.63 -12.52 2.51
N LEU A 71 6.88 -12.98 2.38
CA LEU A 71 8.01 -12.15 2.00
C LEU A 71 7.94 -11.70 0.53
N GLY A 72 7.38 -12.53 -0.35
CA GLY A 72 7.41 -12.32 -1.80
C GLY A 72 8.78 -12.62 -2.44
N PHE A 73 9.77 -13.05 -1.65
CA PHE A 73 11.10 -13.47 -2.09
C PHE A 73 11.59 -14.66 -1.26
N ARG A 74 12.62 -15.35 -1.75
CA ARG A 74 13.17 -16.53 -1.09
C ARG A 74 13.65 -16.18 0.34
N PRO A 75 13.22 -16.92 1.38
CA PRO A 75 13.61 -16.63 2.75
C PRO A 75 15.13 -16.60 2.93
N PRO A 76 15.67 -15.68 3.74
CA PRO A 76 17.10 -15.57 3.99
C PRO A 76 17.62 -16.75 4.82
N HIS A 77 18.95 -16.91 4.89
CA HIS A 77 19.58 -18.07 5.54
C HIS A 77 19.45 -18.10 7.06
N ASP A 78 19.08 -16.98 7.67
CA ASP A 78 18.84 -16.79 9.09
C ASP A 78 17.34 -16.82 9.46
N SER A 79 16.48 -17.29 8.53
CA SER A 79 15.06 -17.46 8.78
C SER A 79 14.73 -18.83 9.38
N LEU A 80 13.55 -18.93 9.99
CA LEU A 80 13.00 -20.18 10.52
C LEU A 80 12.92 -21.27 9.43
N ALA A 81 12.57 -20.93 8.19
CA ALA A 81 12.58 -21.86 7.08
C ALA A 81 13.98 -22.45 6.80
N ALA A 82 15.03 -21.63 6.85
CA ALA A 82 16.40 -22.11 6.64
C ALA A 82 16.84 -23.05 7.77
N GLU A 83 16.51 -22.72 9.02
CA GLU A 83 16.77 -23.59 10.18
C GLU A 83 16.00 -24.92 10.09
N ALA A 84 14.72 -24.88 9.73
CA ALA A 84 13.89 -26.07 9.53
C ALA A 84 14.43 -26.95 8.41
N GLN A 85 14.92 -26.38 7.31
CA GLN A 85 15.58 -27.12 6.24
C GLN A 85 16.88 -27.77 6.70
N ALA A 86 17.69 -27.06 7.50
CA ALA A 86 18.92 -27.60 8.06
C ALA A 86 18.65 -28.77 9.02
N ALA A 87 17.58 -28.70 9.81
CA ALA A 87 17.15 -29.79 10.69
C ALA A 87 16.60 -30.99 9.88
N ALA A 88 15.74 -30.74 8.89
CA ALA A 88 15.18 -31.76 8.01
C ALA A 88 16.26 -32.44 7.15
N ALA A 89 17.36 -31.76 6.81
CA ALA A 89 18.50 -32.38 6.13
C ALA A 89 19.18 -33.46 6.99
N LYS A 90 19.13 -33.33 8.32
CA LYS A 90 19.64 -34.34 9.27
C LYS A 90 18.64 -35.47 9.50
N HIS A 91 17.34 -35.14 9.52
CA HIS A 91 16.25 -36.07 9.75
C HIS A 91 15.17 -35.90 8.67
N PRO A 92 15.33 -36.51 7.48
CA PRO A 92 14.43 -36.26 6.35
C PRO A 92 12.97 -36.65 6.62
N GLU A 93 12.74 -37.66 7.46
CA GLU A 93 11.40 -38.11 7.87
C GLU A 93 10.93 -37.50 9.20
N GLY A 94 11.73 -36.62 9.82
CA GLY A 94 11.54 -36.18 11.20
C GLY A 94 12.10 -37.20 12.20
N ASN A 95 12.43 -36.76 13.41
CA ASN A 95 12.89 -37.67 14.46
C ASN A 95 11.69 -38.46 15.02
N PRO A 96 11.64 -39.80 14.91
CA PRO A 96 10.51 -40.60 15.37
C PRO A 96 10.34 -40.60 16.90
N GLU A 97 11.37 -40.24 17.65
CA GLU A 97 11.32 -40.17 19.12
C GLU A 97 10.59 -38.93 19.63
N LYS A 98 10.43 -37.90 18.77
CA LYS A 98 9.84 -36.63 19.15
C LYS A 98 8.46 -36.50 18.53
N GLN A 99 7.51 -35.96 19.30
CA GLN A 99 6.17 -35.71 18.79
C GLN A 99 6.25 -34.66 17.67
N PRO A 100 5.67 -34.91 16.48
CA PRO A 100 5.69 -33.95 15.40
C PRO A 100 4.97 -32.67 15.84
N PRO A 101 5.56 -31.48 15.60
CA PRO A 101 4.94 -30.22 15.96
C PRO A 101 3.64 -30.01 15.18
N ASP A 102 2.68 -29.34 15.83
CA ASP A 102 1.39 -29.02 15.22
C ASP A 102 1.61 -28.17 13.95
N PRO A 103 1.13 -28.61 12.77
CA PRO A 103 1.32 -27.90 11.52
C PRO A 103 0.73 -26.49 11.53
N LEU A 104 -0.33 -26.23 12.31
CA LEU A 104 -0.92 -24.90 12.43
C LEU A 104 0.01 -23.94 13.18
N LYS A 105 0.67 -24.42 14.25
CA LYS A 105 1.67 -23.64 14.99
C LYS A 105 2.90 -23.33 14.12
N LEU A 106 3.39 -24.31 13.37
CA LEU A 106 4.52 -24.09 12.44
C LEU A 106 4.19 -23.03 11.39
N LYS A 107 2.96 -23.06 10.86
CA LYS A 107 2.50 -22.07 9.89
C LYS A 107 2.48 -20.67 10.50
N GLU A 108 1.95 -20.53 11.70
CA GLU A 108 1.91 -19.24 12.40
C GLU A 108 3.31 -18.70 12.70
N LEU A 109 4.24 -19.56 13.13
CA LEU A 109 5.64 -19.16 13.35
C LEU A 109 6.33 -18.70 12.06
N ALA A 110 6.06 -19.36 10.94
CA ALA A 110 6.55 -18.94 9.63
C ALA A 110 6.05 -17.52 9.29
N ARG A 111 4.81 -17.17 9.65
CA ARG A 111 4.28 -15.82 9.45
C ARG A 111 4.98 -14.79 10.34
N GLN A 112 5.14 -15.12 11.62
CA GLN A 112 5.78 -14.24 12.58
C GLN A 112 7.24 -13.96 12.21
N ASP A 113 7.97 -14.99 11.76
CA ASP A 113 9.35 -14.82 11.30
C ASP A 113 9.44 -13.99 10.02
N ALA A 114 8.53 -14.21 9.06
CA ALA A 114 8.45 -13.38 7.85
C ALA A 114 8.19 -11.90 8.18
N LEU A 115 7.25 -11.61 9.10
CA LEU A 115 6.98 -10.25 9.55
C LEU A 115 8.18 -9.63 10.28
N ARG A 116 8.87 -10.40 11.12
CA ARG A 116 10.12 -9.97 11.77
C ARG A 116 11.16 -9.55 10.72
N ILE A 117 11.37 -10.37 9.69
CA ILE A 117 12.34 -10.09 8.62
C ILE A 117 11.98 -8.81 7.85
N LEU A 118 10.70 -8.58 7.56
CA LEU A 118 10.26 -7.33 6.92
C LEU A 118 10.59 -6.11 7.79
N SER A 119 10.24 -6.15 9.07
CA SER A 119 10.56 -5.08 10.02
C SER A 119 12.07 -4.86 10.19
N GLU A 120 12.87 -5.93 10.23
CA GLU A 120 14.33 -5.82 10.30
C GLU A 120 14.92 -5.20 9.02
N ARG A 121 14.34 -5.48 7.85
CA ARG A 121 14.77 -4.86 6.60
C ARG A 121 14.42 -3.38 6.54
N GLU A 122 13.22 -3.00 6.95
CA GLU A 122 12.80 -1.59 7.02
C GLU A 122 13.76 -0.79 7.92
N THR A 123 14.07 -1.29 9.11
CA THR A 123 14.98 -0.60 10.04
C THR A 123 16.44 -0.55 9.60
N ASN A 124 16.91 -1.55 8.84
CA ASN A 124 18.28 -1.58 8.34
C ASN A 124 18.49 -0.67 7.10
N ILE A 125 17.44 -0.44 6.31
CA ILE A 125 17.46 0.54 5.22
C ILE A 125 17.69 1.95 5.78
N ASP A 126 17.01 2.30 6.88
CA ASP A 126 17.18 3.63 7.50
C ASP A 126 18.54 3.78 8.19
N SER A 127 19.04 2.70 8.81
CA SER A 127 20.30 2.73 9.56
C SER A 127 21.55 2.77 8.67
N SER A 128 21.48 2.23 7.45
CA SER A 128 22.62 2.24 6.51
C SER A 128 22.74 3.51 5.67
N SER A 129 21.75 4.42 5.74
CA SER A 129 21.76 5.70 5.00
C SER A 129 22.30 6.90 5.79
N THR A 130 22.75 6.72 7.03
CA THR A 130 23.25 7.80 7.89
C THR A 130 24.77 7.94 7.88
N VAL A 131 25.35 8.31 6.73
CA VAL A 131 26.61 9.07 6.73
C VAL A 131 26.59 10.13 5.63
N ALA A 132 26.47 11.38 6.08
CA ALA A 132 26.69 12.66 5.40
C ALA A 132 25.56 13.23 4.52
N SER A 133 24.67 14.03 5.12
CA SER A 133 24.55 15.43 4.70
C SER A 133 23.75 16.29 5.66
N GLY A 134 24.31 17.46 5.92
CA GLY A 134 23.90 18.42 6.94
C GLY A 134 22.67 19.25 6.58
N SER A 135 22.19 19.89 7.62
CA SER A 135 21.01 20.74 7.68
C SER A 135 20.99 21.88 6.66
N GLY A 136 19.87 22.00 5.94
CA GLY A 136 19.45 23.19 5.22
C GLY A 136 17.92 23.28 5.23
N LYS A 137 17.40 24.39 5.74
CA LYS A 137 16.00 24.61 6.14
C LYS A 137 15.20 25.22 4.97
N SER A 138 13.99 24.68 4.73
CA SER A 138 12.80 25.22 3.99
C SER A 138 12.73 25.11 2.45
N PRO A 139 11.53 25.15 1.81
CA PRO A 139 10.17 24.79 2.23
C PRO A 139 9.43 23.80 1.27
N LYS A 140 8.38 23.14 1.79
CA LYS A 140 7.19 22.55 1.11
C LYS A 140 7.30 22.16 -0.38
N SER A 141 7.72 20.92 -0.62
CA SER A 141 7.26 20.09 -1.74
C SER A 141 7.43 18.64 -1.29
N SER A 142 6.47 18.11 -0.54
CA SER A 142 6.49 16.76 0.02
C SER A 142 6.16 15.73 -1.05
N LEU A 143 7.10 15.50 -1.96
CA LEU A 143 7.27 14.21 -2.63
C LEU A 143 8.42 13.52 -1.90
N PRO A 144 8.28 12.24 -1.51
CA PRO A 144 9.35 11.52 -0.82
C PRO A 144 10.63 11.56 -1.66
N PRO A 145 11.82 11.60 -1.03
CA PRO A 145 13.09 11.72 -1.74
C PRO A 145 13.19 10.59 -2.76
N THR A 146 13.15 10.96 -4.03
CA THR A 146 13.20 10.11 -5.21
C THR A 146 14.52 9.37 -5.28
N GLY A 147 14.68 8.31 -4.48
CA GLY A 147 15.80 7.35 -4.56
C GLY A 147 17.21 7.94 -4.56
N GLY A 148 17.38 9.20 -4.10
CA GLY A 148 18.66 9.90 -4.13
C GLY A 148 19.16 10.36 -5.52
N VAL A 149 18.35 10.28 -6.59
CA VAL A 149 18.78 10.78 -7.91
C VAL A 149 18.52 12.28 -8.01
N ASN A 150 19.60 13.04 -8.27
CA ASN A 150 19.50 14.46 -8.53
C ASN A 150 19.01 14.70 -9.96
N LEU A 151 17.71 14.96 -10.11
CA LEU A 151 17.08 15.21 -11.41
C LEU A 151 17.69 16.42 -12.14
N ALA A 152 18.26 17.39 -11.42
CA ALA A 152 18.86 18.57 -12.03
C ALA A 152 20.14 18.25 -12.83
N THR A 153 20.78 17.10 -12.56
CA THR A 153 22.07 16.75 -13.16
C THR A 153 21.97 15.63 -14.18
N ILE A 154 20.78 15.08 -14.41
CA ILE A 154 20.56 13.94 -15.31
C ILE A 154 20.76 14.34 -16.78
N SER A 155 21.47 13.49 -17.52
CA SER A 155 21.68 13.67 -18.95
C SER A 155 20.46 13.23 -19.78
N ALA A 156 20.40 13.67 -21.04
CA ALA A 156 19.34 13.27 -21.96
C ALA A 156 19.30 11.75 -22.22
N SER A 157 20.45 11.07 -22.20
CA SER A 157 20.50 9.61 -22.35
C SER A 157 19.91 8.89 -21.14
N GLU A 158 20.26 9.34 -19.93
CA GLU A 158 19.77 8.72 -18.69
C GLU A 158 18.27 8.94 -18.52
N ALA A 159 17.77 10.15 -18.82
CA ALA A 159 16.34 10.43 -18.79
C ALA A 159 15.53 9.56 -19.79
N ARG A 160 16.09 9.26 -20.96
CA ARG A 160 15.48 8.31 -21.92
C ARG A 160 15.49 6.88 -21.39
N SER A 161 16.60 6.43 -20.80
CA SER A 161 16.68 5.11 -20.17
C SER A 161 15.67 4.96 -19.05
N LEU A 162 15.53 5.98 -18.19
CA LEU A 162 14.56 6.02 -17.11
C LEU A 162 13.14 5.90 -17.65
N MET A 163 12.77 6.74 -18.64
CA MET A 163 11.47 6.66 -19.30
C MET A 163 11.21 5.27 -19.90
N SER A 164 12.20 4.67 -20.55
CA SER A 164 12.07 3.34 -21.13
C SER A 164 11.84 2.26 -20.08
N HIS A 165 12.53 2.32 -18.93
CA HIS A 165 12.36 1.37 -17.85
C HIS A 165 10.99 1.53 -17.17
N GLU A 166 10.58 2.76 -16.88
CA GLU A 166 9.30 3.06 -16.25
C GLU A 166 8.13 2.68 -17.18
N HIS A 167 8.21 3.03 -18.47
CA HIS A 167 7.22 2.60 -19.47
C HIS A 167 7.09 1.08 -19.54
N ARG A 168 8.21 0.36 -19.51
CA ARG A 168 8.20 -1.11 -19.56
C ARG A 168 7.58 -1.71 -18.29
N ALA A 169 7.80 -1.09 -17.13
CA ALA A 169 7.22 -1.53 -15.87
C ALA A 169 5.72 -1.22 -15.78
N LEU A 170 5.30 -0.04 -16.23
CA LEU A 170 3.90 0.40 -16.25
C LEU A 170 3.05 -0.27 -17.34
N GLY A 171 3.66 -0.58 -18.48
CA GLY A 171 2.97 -1.06 -19.69
C GLY A 171 2.28 0.06 -20.50
N PHE A 172 2.41 1.32 -20.09
CA PHE A 172 1.90 2.50 -20.79
C PHE A 172 2.84 3.69 -20.55
N ARG A 173 2.73 4.73 -21.37
CA ARG A 173 3.62 5.89 -21.28
C ARG A 173 3.52 6.53 -19.87
N PRO A 174 4.66 6.78 -19.20
CA PRO A 174 4.68 7.45 -17.90
C PRO A 174 3.79 8.70 -17.86
N PRO A 175 2.96 8.85 -16.81
CA PRO A 175 2.10 10.01 -16.66
C PRO A 175 2.92 11.28 -16.39
N PRO A 176 2.37 12.48 -16.66
CA PRO A 176 3.02 13.73 -16.26
C PRO A 176 3.19 13.78 -14.74
N GLY A 177 4.34 14.30 -14.29
CA GLY A 177 4.70 14.31 -12.86
C GLY A 177 5.27 12.99 -12.34
N SER A 178 5.49 12.00 -13.22
CA SER A 178 6.33 10.86 -12.86
C SER A 178 7.81 11.23 -12.87
N LEU A 179 8.64 10.39 -12.25
CA LEU A 179 10.07 10.61 -12.18
C LEU A 179 10.69 10.69 -13.59
N ALA A 180 10.30 9.81 -14.52
CA ALA A 180 10.76 9.89 -15.89
C ALA A 180 10.33 11.20 -16.59
N ALA A 181 9.10 11.66 -16.36
CA ALA A 181 8.60 12.89 -16.97
C ALA A 181 9.38 14.11 -16.45
N GLU A 182 9.67 14.16 -15.15
CA GLU A 182 10.48 15.20 -14.52
C GLU A 182 11.94 15.15 -14.98
N ALA A 183 12.53 13.96 -15.06
CA ALA A 183 13.87 13.75 -15.58
C ALA A 183 14.01 14.25 -17.03
N GLN A 184 13.01 13.99 -17.88
CA GLN A 184 13.00 14.52 -19.25
C GLN A 184 12.89 16.04 -19.29
N ALA A 185 12.05 16.63 -18.43
CA ALA A 185 11.92 18.07 -18.34
C ALA A 185 13.24 18.74 -17.88
N ALA A 186 13.96 18.10 -16.95
CA ALA A 186 15.27 18.57 -16.49
C ALA A 186 16.35 18.40 -17.56
N ALA A 187 16.42 17.23 -18.20
CA ALA A 187 17.38 16.97 -19.28
C ALA A 187 17.17 17.86 -20.51
N ALA A 188 15.94 18.31 -20.77
CA ALA A 188 15.67 19.30 -21.82
C ALA A 188 16.36 20.65 -21.57
N ARG A 189 16.62 21.00 -20.30
CA ARG A 189 17.38 22.20 -19.91
C ARG A 189 18.89 21.97 -19.92
N HIS A 190 19.33 20.73 -19.68
CA HIS A 190 20.74 20.34 -19.59
C HIS A 190 20.99 19.02 -20.35
N PRO A 191 21.07 19.04 -21.69
CA PRO A 191 21.11 17.81 -22.50
C PRO A 191 22.35 16.95 -22.22
N ASP A 192 23.49 17.58 -21.94
CA ASP A 192 24.76 16.92 -21.66
C ASP A 192 24.93 16.50 -20.18
N GLY A 193 23.92 16.76 -19.33
CA GLY A 193 24.04 16.65 -17.89
C GLY A 193 24.91 17.76 -17.29
N ALA A 194 24.87 17.95 -15.97
CA ALA A 194 25.60 19.03 -15.29
C ALA A 194 27.10 18.72 -15.09
N GLY A 195 27.70 17.89 -15.96
CA GLY A 195 29.09 17.42 -15.83
C GLY A 195 29.34 16.48 -14.64
N MET A 196 28.29 15.97 -14.01
CA MET A 196 28.41 14.96 -12.96
C MET A 196 28.62 13.56 -13.54
N ALA A 197 29.16 12.66 -12.72
CA ALA A 197 29.33 11.25 -13.09
C ALA A 197 28.00 10.64 -13.51
N THR A 198 28.02 9.85 -14.59
CA THR A 198 26.85 9.11 -15.07
C THR A 198 26.35 8.18 -13.98
N VAL A 199 25.04 8.16 -13.76
CA VAL A 199 24.37 7.26 -12.84
C VAL A 199 24.45 5.85 -13.40
N ASP A 200 24.74 4.88 -12.54
CA ASP A 200 24.78 3.48 -12.95
C ASP A 200 23.41 3.01 -13.50
N ALA A 201 23.45 2.20 -14.57
CA ALA A 201 22.27 1.78 -15.29
C ALA A 201 21.36 0.86 -14.45
N GLU A 202 21.93 0.06 -13.55
CA GLU A 202 21.15 -0.82 -12.67
C GLU A 202 20.38 0.02 -11.64
N ILE A 203 21.01 1.06 -11.08
CA ILE A 203 20.38 2.00 -10.16
C ILE A 203 19.21 2.73 -10.84
N LEU A 204 19.40 3.24 -12.07
CA LEU A 204 18.32 3.89 -12.84
C LEU A 204 17.13 2.95 -13.07
N LYS A 205 17.40 1.69 -13.36
CA LYS A 205 16.35 0.67 -13.55
C LYS A 205 15.60 0.40 -12.24
N GLU A 206 16.29 0.24 -11.12
CA GLU A 206 15.66 0.02 -9.81
C GLU A 206 14.74 1.18 -9.43
N ILE A 207 15.20 2.41 -9.63
CA ILE A 207 14.44 3.62 -9.31
C ILE A 207 13.21 3.74 -10.21
N ALA A 208 13.35 3.47 -11.52
CA ALA A 208 12.22 3.46 -12.44
C ALA A 208 11.16 2.40 -12.08
N MET A 209 11.59 1.22 -11.59
CA MET A 209 10.65 0.19 -11.12
C MET A 209 9.90 0.63 -9.86
N ARG A 210 10.58 1.25 -8.88
CA ARG A 210 9.92 1.78 -7.68
C ARG A 210 8.89 2.87 -8.01
N ASP A 211 9.23 3.81 -8.91
CA ASP A 211 8.27 4.86 -9.28
C ASP A 211 7.08 4.29 -10.05
N ALA A 212 7.31 3.30 -10.92
CA ALA A 212 6.24 2.59 -11.59
C ALA A 212 5.30 1.87 -10.61
N GLU A 213 5.85 1.21 -9.57
CA GLU A 213 5.06 0.59 -8.51
C GLU A 213 4.23 1.62 -7.72
N ARG A 214 4.83 2.76 -7.36
CA ARG A 214 4.12 3.87 -6.72
C ARG A 214 2.96 4.36 -7.58
N ILE A 215 3.20 4.63 -8.86
CA ILE A 215 2.17 5.11 -9.80
C ILE A 215 1.07 4.07 -9.98
N LYS A 216 1.44 2.79 -10.00
CA LYS A 216 0.46 1.70 -10.08
C LYS A 216 -0.42 1.67 -8.83
N ALA A 217 0.17 1.78 -7.64
CA ALA A 217 -0.57 1.87 -6.38
C ALA A 217 -1.47 3.12 -6.34
N ASP A 218 -0.97 4.29 -6.75
CA ASP A 218 -1.75 5.53 -6.83
C ASP A 218 -2.92 5.40 -7.82
N ARG A 219 -2.73 4.67 -8.93
CA ARG A 219 -3.82 4.36 -9.87
C ARG A 219 -4.83 3.39 -9.27
N GLU A 220 -4.39 2.34 -8.60
CA GLU A 220 -5.26 1.36 -7.95
C GLU A 220 -6.08 2.00 -6.81
N LEU A 221 -5.48 2.90 -6.02
CA LEU A 221 -6.18 3.66 -4.98
C LEU A 221 -7.21 4.65 -5.55
N ASN A 222 -6.95 5.22 -6.73
CA ASN A 222 -7.89 6.12 -7.40
C ASN A 222 -8.97 5.37 -8.21
N ILE A 223 -8.90 4.05 -8.32
CA ILE A 223 -9.92 3.21 -8.94
C ILE A 223 -10.70 2.52 -7.82
N VAL A 224 -11.79 3.14 -7.37
CA VAL A 224 -12.72 2.49 -6.43
C VAL A 224 -13.68 1.66 -7.28
N GLY A 225 -13.44 0.34 -7.31
CA GLY A 225 -14.20 -0.59 -8.16
C GLY A 225 -13.72 -0.56 -9.62
N GLU A 226 -14.59 -0.13 -10.53
CA GLU A 226 -14.30 0.00 -11.96
C GLU A 226 -14.13 1.47 -12.40
N VAL A 227 -14.38 2.42 -11.50
CA VAL A 227 -14.47 3.84 -11.82
C VAL A 227 -13.27 4.59 -11.25
N ASN A 228 -12.59 5.34 -12.11
CA ASN A 228 -11.50 6.21 -11.70
C ASN A 228 -12.06 7.54 -11.16
N VAL A 229 -12.21 7.65 -9.84
CA VAL A 229 -12.82 8.82 -9.17
C VAL A 229 -12.14 10.15 -9.51
N SER A 230 -10.83 10.14 -9.82
CA SER A 230 -10.08 11.35 -10.20
C SER A 230 -10.46 11.90 -11.58
N THR A 231 -11.05 11.07 -12.44
CA THR A 231 -11.50 11.48 -13.79
C THR A 231 -12.90 12.08 -13.77
N ILE A 232 -13.64 11.89 -12.66
CA ILE A 232 -15.00 12.36 -12.53
C ILE A 232 -14.98 13.87 -12.22
N GLY A 233 -15.48 14.68 -13.15
CA GLY A 233 -15.72 16.10 -12.90
C GLY A 233 -16.91 16.33 -11.95
N ILE A 234 -17.14 17.58 -11.54
CA ILE A 234 -18.22 17.94 -10.60
C ILE A 234 -19.57 17.32 -10.99
N VAL A 235 -19.95 17.42 -12.26
CA VAL A 235 -21.23 16.91 -12.77
C VAL A 235 -21.35 15.39 -12.59
N GLY A 236 -20.27 14.65 -12.84
CA GLY A 236 -20.27 13.20 -12.68
C GLY A 236 -20.33 12.80 -11.19
N ALA A 237 -19.63 13.54 -10.33
CA ALA A 237 -19.59 13.26 -8.89
C ALA A 237 -20.95 13.55 -8.23
N GLU A 238 -21.62 14.61 -8.66
CA GLU A 238 -22.99 14.92 -8.24
C GLU A 238 -23.98 13.84 -8.65
N ARG A 239 -23.92 13.35 -9.89
CA ARG A 239 -24.79 12.27 -10.37
C ARG A 239 -24.56 10.96 -9.64
N LEU A 240 -23.29 10.58 -9.46
CA LEU A 240 -22.91 9.39 -8.70
C LEU A 240 -23.49 9.46 -7.28
N ALA A 241 -23.31 10.59 -6.61
CA ALA A 241 -23.84 10.78 -5.27
C ALA A 241 -25.36 10.82 -5.21
N GLN A 242 -26.02 11.44 -6.19
CA GLN A 242 -27.48 11.45 -6.27
C GLN A 242 -28.06 10.05 -6.52
N ALA A 243 -27.39 9.23 -7.33
CA ALA A 243 -27.76 7.83 -7.56
C ALA A 243 -27.61 7.00 -6.27
N THR A 244 -26.49 7.14 -5.56
CA THR A 244 -26.26 6.46 -4.27
C THR A 244 -27.29 6.91 -3.21
N GLU A 245 -27.52 8.21 -3.09
CA GLU A 245 -28.50 8.80 -2.16
C GLU A 245 -29.93 8.32 -2.44
N ARG A 246 -30.31 8.16 -3.71
CA ARG A 246 -31.63 7.64 -4.10
C ARG A 246 -31.88 6.23 -3.57
N VAL A 247 -30.86 5.38 -3.55
CA VAL A 247 -30.97 3.99 -3.07
C VAL A 247 -30.91 3.93 -1.53
N LEU A 248 -29.98 4.68 -0.95
CA LEU A 248 -29.73 4.70 0.49
C LEU A 248 -30.87 5.40 1.25
N GLY A 249 -31.44 6.45 0.66
CA GLY A 249 -32.48 7.29 1.26
C GLY A 249 -31.93 8.43 2.13
N HIS A 250 -30.61 8.58 2.20
CA HIS A 250 -29.91 9.67 2.87
C HIS A 250 -28.54 9.93 2.23
N THR A 251 -27.89 10.99 2.68
CA THR A 251 -26.56 11.40 2.23
C THR A 251 -25.56 10.25 2.40
N PRO A 252 -24.72 9.95 1.38
CA PRO A 252 -23.76 8.86 1.45
C PRO A 252 -22.72 9.10 2.55
N PRO A 253 -22.31 8.06 3.30
CA PRO A 253 -21.35 8.18 4.41
C PRO A 253 -19.94 8.55 3.91
N PRO A 254 -19.10 9.16 4.77
CA PRO A 254 -17.70 9.44 4.44
C PRO A 254 -16.94 8.13 4.15
N GLY A 255 -16.05 8.15 3.16
CA GLY A 255 -15.34 6.96 2.67
C GLY A 255 -16.15 6.09 1.70
N SER A 256 -17.39 6.46 1.38
CA SER A 256 -18.09 5.89 0.23
C SER A 256 -17.54 6.44 -1.08
N MET A 257 -17.68 5.68 -2.17
CA MET A 257 -17.26 6.11 -3.51
C MET A 257 -17.86 7.46 -3.92
N ALA A 258 -19.14 7.69 -3.58
CA ALA A 258 -19.83 8.94 -3.84
C ALA A 258 -19.25 10.14 -3.06
N ALA A 259 -18.90 9.93 -1.79
CA ALA A 259 -18.28 10.97 -0.96
C ALA A 259 -16.86 11.29 -1.46
N GLU A 260 -16.08 10.27 -1.82
CA GLU A 260 -14.74 10.43 -2.37
C GLU A 260 -14.76 11.11 -3.74
N ALA A 261 -15.70 10.75 -4.62
CA ALA A 261 -15.87 11.41 -5.92
C ALA A 261 -16.16 12.92 -5.75
N LYS A 262 -17.01 13.30 -4.78
CA LYS A 262 -17.27 14.72 -4.47
C LYS A 262 -16.01 15.43 -3.98
N GLN A 263 -15.23 14.78 -3.11
CA GLN A 263 -13.99 15.34 -2.60
C GLN A 263 -12.95 15.50 -3.72
N ALA A 264 -12.79 14.49 -4.59
CA ALA A 264 -11.91 14.55 -5.74
C ALA A 264 -12.33 15.66 -6.73
N ALA A 265 -13.63 15.78 -7.01
CA ALA A 265 -14.17 16.83 -7.87
C ALA A 265 -14.00 18.24 -7.29
N ALA A 266 -13.99 18.40 -5.95
CA ALA A 266 -13.68 19.68 -5.32
C ALA A 266 -12.24 20.13 -5.57
N VAL A 267 -11.29 19.19 -5.62
CA VAL A 267 -9.88 19.45 -5.97
C VAL A 267 -9.71 19.64 -7.47
N HIS A 268 -10.44 18.86 -8.27
CA HIS A 268 -10.35 18.84 -9.74
C HIS A 268 -11.73 19.09 -10.39
N PRO A 269 -12.20 20.35 -10.46
CA PRO A 269 -13.57 20.67 -10.85
C PRO A 269 -13.92 20.23 -12.28
N LYS A 270 -12.93 20.22 -13.18
CA LYS A 270 -13.06 19.80 -14.58
C LYS A 270 -12.87 18.29 -14.79
N GLY A 271 -12.60 17.52 -13.73
CA GLY A 271 -12.08 16.16 -13.81
C GLY A 271 -10.59 16.14 -14.18
N GLY A 272 -9.97 14.96 -14.12
CA GLY A 272 -8.61 14.73 -14.60
C GLY A 272 -8.42 15.11 -16.07
N SER A 273 -7.18 15.34 -16.49
CA SER A 273 -6.81 15.79 -17.85
C SER A 273 -7.14 14.80 -18.97
N PHE A 274 -7.68 13.63 -18.64
CA PHE A 274 -8.18 12.71 -19.64
C PHE A 274 -9.57 13.17 -20.06
N PRO A 275 -9.85 13.33 -21.37
CA PRO A 275 -11.17 13.68 -21.83
C PRO A 275 -12.13 12.68 -21.20
N ALA A 276 -13.02 13.18 -20.33
CA ALA A 276 -14.11 12.40 -19.80
C ALA A 276 -14.76 11.74 -21.01
N MET A 277 -14.65 10.41 -21.11
CA MET A 277 -15.34 9.67 -22.15
C MET A 277 -16.82 9.98 -21.90
N GLY A 278 -17.36 10.96 -22.61
CA GLY A 278 -18.68 11.54 -22.38
C GLY A 278 -19.83 10.56 -22.61
N GLY A 279 -19.54 9.27 -22.75
CA GLY A 279 -20.48 8.19 -22.98
C GLY A 279 -21.01 7.51 -21.72
N ASP A 280 -20.35 7.62 -20.57
CA ASP A 280 -20.65 6.69 -19.47
C ASP A 280 -21.33 7.34 -18.26
N VAL A 281 -22.15 8.35 -18.51
CA VAL A 281 -22.95 8.96 -17.43
C VAL A 281 -23.97 7.97 -16.87
N GLU A 282 -24.55 7.13 -17.72
CA GLU A 282 -25.46 6.05 -17.30
C GLU A 282 -24.71 4.99 -16.48
N GLN A 283 -23.47 4.66 -16.84
CA GLN A 283 -22.65 3.72 -16.06
C GLN A 283 -22.31 4.29 -14.68
N LEU A 284 -22.02 5.59 -14.57
CA LEU A 284 -21.80 6.24 -13.27
C LEU A 284 -23.06 6.16 -12.39
N GLU A 285 -24.24 6.36 -12.96
CA GLU A 285 -25.50 6.21 -12.23
C GLU A 285 -25.74 4.75 -11.80
N GLU A 286 -25.42 3.77 -12.65
CA GLU A 286 -25.49 2.34 -12.30
C GLU A 286 -24.53 1.97 -11.17
N VAL A 287 -23.27 2.42 -11.25
CA VAL A 287 -22.25 2.21 -10.21
C VAL A 287 -22.69 2.87 -8.90
N GLY A 288 -23.24 4.08 -8.97
CA GLY A 288 -23.79 4.78 -7.80
C GLY A 288 -24.94 4.02 -7.15
N CYS A 289 -25.85 3.45 -7.96
CA CYS A 289 -26.93 2.61 -7.47
C CYS A 289 -26.38 1.33 -6.80
N ARG A 290 -25.46 0.62 -7.45
CA ARG A 290 -24.86 -0.63 -6.95
C ARG A 290 -24.13 -0.40 -5.62
N GLU A 291 -23.39 0.70 -5.50
CA GLU A 291 -22.74 1.08 -4.24
C GLU A 291 -23.76 1.44 -3.16
N GLY A 292 -24.83 2.15 -3.51
CA GLY A 292 -25.93 2.45 -2.59
C GLY A 292 -26.60 1.18 -2.05
N GLU A 293 -26.81 0.16 -2.88
CA GLU A 293 -27.35 -1.13 -2.46
C GLU A 293 -26.40 -1.85 -1.50
N ARG A 294 -25.08 -1.83 -1.79
CA ARG A 294 -24.05 -2.41 -0.93
C ARG A 294 -24.02 -1.76 0.45
N LEU A 295 -24.04 -0.42 0.49
CA LEU A 295 -24.04 0.34 1.75
C LEU A 295 -25.31 0.07 2.55
N LYS A 296 -26.47 0.06 1.90
CA LYS A 296 -27.75 -0.26 2.55
C LYS A 296 -27.78 -1.68 3.12
N ALA A 297 -27.19 -2.65 2.42
CA ALA A 297 -27.06 -4.02 2.92
C ALA A 297 -26.15 -4.08 4.16
N GLN A 298 -25.07 -3.31 4.16
CA GLN A 298 -24.14 -3.20 5.30
C GLN A 298 -24.82 -2.53 6.51
N GLU A 299 -25.54 -1.43 6.34
CA GLU A 299 -26.28 -0.76 7.42
C GLU A 299 -27.36 -1.66 8.04
N ASN A 300 -28.07 -2.44 7.21
CA ASN A 300 -29.04 -3.42 7.71
C ASN A 300 -28.37 -4.54 8.51
N LYS A 301 -27.15 -4.95 8.11
CA LYS A 301 -26.36 -5.94 8.84
C LYS A 301 -25.88 -5.38 10.17
N ASP A 302 -25.38 -4.16 10.20
CA ASP A 302 -24.88 -3.51 11.42
C ASP A 302 -26.02 -3.27 12.41
N ARG A 303 -27.19 -2.82 11.92
CA ARG A 303 -28.42 -2.70 12.73
C ARG A 303 -28.88 -4.05 13.30
N LYS A 304 -28.67 -5.15 12.59
CA LYS A 304 -28.98 -6.50 13.09
C LYS A 304 -28.01 -6.92 14.20
N VAL A 305 -26.72 -6.63 14.05
CA VAL A 305 -25.70 -6.90 15.07
C VAL A 305 -26.01 -6.11 16.34
N GLU A 306 -26.31 -4.82 16.22
CA GLU A 306 -26.71 -3.99 17.37
C GLU A 306 -27.96 -4.54 18.07
N ALA A 307 -28.97 -4.99 17.31
CA ALA A 307 -30.19 -5.58 17.88
C ALA A 307 -29.95 -6.93 18.59
N GLU A 308 -28.94 -7.70 18.19
CA GLU A 308 -28.55 -8.95 18.86
C GLU A 308 -27.67 -8.68 20.10
N GLU A 309 -26.79 -7.67 20.05
CA GLU A 309 -25.92 -7.30 21.18
C GLU A 309 -26.72 -6.75 22.37
N VAL A 310 -27.72 -5.89 22.12
CA VAL A 310 -28.63 -5.37 23.17
C VAL A 310 -29.42 -6.49 23.86
N ARG A 311 -29.62 -7.65 23.22
CA ARG A 311 -30.35 -8.78 23.82
C ARG A 311 -29.53 -9.60 24.81
N ILE A 312 -28.20 -9.50 24.80
CA ILE A 312 -27.33 -10.32 25.66
C ILE A 312 -27.09 -9.64 27.01
N GLU A 313 -27.11 -8.31 27.07
CA GLU A 313 -26.87 -7.58 28.31
C GLU A 313 -28.07 -7.58 29.27
N ASP A 314 -29.29 -7.79 28.77
CA ASP A 314 -30.53 -7.68 29.57
C ASP A 314 -30.95 -8.99 30.28
N VAL A 315 -30.11 -10.04 30.23
CA VAL A 315 -30.39 -11.35 30.88
C VAL A 315 -29.29 -11.73 31.91
N GLY A 316 -28.24 -10.92 32.04
CA GLY A 316 -27.10 -11.20 32.92
C GLY A 316 -27.24 -10.79 34.39
N GLU A 317 -28.23 -9.96 34.76
CA GLU A 317 -28.29 -9.34 36.10
C GLU A 317 -29.29 -9.96 37.10
N VAL A 318 -29.80 -11.19 36.86
CA VAL A 318 -30.83 -11.80 37.73
C VAL A 318 -30.34 -13.01 38.55
N VAL A 319 -29.06 -13.39 38.52
CA VAL A 319 -28.57 -14.53 39.32
C VAL A 319 -27.25 -14.22 40.02
N ASP A 320 -27.31 -13.38 41.05
CA ASP A 320 -26.72 -13.68 42.37
C ASP A 320 -26.94 -12.51 43.34
N GLY A 321 -28.03 -12.61 44.10
CA GLY A 321 -28.42 -11.57 45.05
C GLY A 321 -29.36 -12.08 46.14
N SER A 322 -29.12 -13.30 46.64
CA SER A 322 -29.75 -13.78 47.87
C SER A 322 -29.18 -13.02 49.07
N SER A 323 -29.65 -11.80 49.30
CA SER A 323 -29.44 -11.10 50.57
C SER A 323 -30.66 -10.25 50.90
N SER A 324 -31.30 -10.69 51.97
CA SER A 324 -32.48 -10.14 52.62
C SER A 324 -32.53 -8.61 52.67
N LEU A 325 -33.52 -7.99 52.03
CA LEU A 325 -34.00 -6.67 52.41
C LEU A 325 -35.52 -6.67 52.52
N ILE A 326 -35.89 -6.74 53.80
CA ILE A 326 -37.09 -6.31 54.52
C ILE A 326 -38.13 -5.52 53.70
N LEU A 327 -39.36 -6.04 53.74
CA LEU A 327 -40.62 -5.36 53.40
C LEU A 327 -40.71 -3.97 54.04
N GLY A 328 -40.86 -2.94 53.21
CA GLY A 328 -41.37 -1.63 53.58
C GLY A 328 -42.56 -1.27 52.69
N THR A 329 -43.76 -1.59 53.15
CA THR A 329 -45.03 -1.19 52.53
C THR A 329 -45.22 0.33 52.67
N THR A 330 -45.18 1.08 51.58
CA THR A 330 -45.87 2.37 51.49
C THR A 330 -46.58 2.47 50.15
N THR A 331 -47.88 2.23 50.22
CA THR A 331 -48.91 2.70 49.30
C THR A 331 -48.89 4.22 49.26
N GLU A 332 -48.61 4.82 48.10
CA GLU A 332 -49.22 6.09 47.71
C GLU A 332 -49.63 6.03 46.23
N GLU A 333 -50.94 6.08 46.01
CA GLU A 333 -51.59 6.47 44.76
C GLU A 333 -51.42 7.97 44.55
N VAL A 334 -50.68 8.39 43.53
CA VAL A 334 -50.83 9.66 42.80
C VAL A 334 -50.17 9.40 41.44
N GLY A 335 -50.75 9.49 40.27
CA GLY A 335 -51.72 10.44 39.72
C GLY A 335 -51.23 10.70 38.28
N LEU A 336 -52.06 10.33 37.30
CA LEU A 336 -51.82 10.55 35.88
C LEU A 336 -51.73 12.06 35.59
N ALA A 337 -50.54 12.58 35.25
CA ALA A 337 -50.41 13.87 34.58
C ALA A 337 -49.07 14.04 33.84
N ASN A 338 -49.20 14.29 32.53
CA ASN A 338 -48.38 15.16 31.69
C ASN A 338 -46.87 14.88 31.54
N LEU A 339 -46.54 14.26 30.39
CA LEU A 339 -45.19 14.07 29.88
C LEU A 339 -44.85 15.12 28.80
N GLU A 340 -45.10 16.40 29.09
CA GLU A 340 -44.69 17.54 28.25
C GLU A 340 -44.04 18.64 29.11
N HIS A 341 -42.93 18.33 29.79
CA HIS A 341 -41.97 19.34 30.25
C HIS A 341 -40.74 18.66 30.87
N LEU A 342 -39.86 18.13 30.00
CA LEU A 342 -38.52 17.70 30.41
C LEU A 342 -37.48 18.24 29.43
N ALA A 343 -37.55 19.55 29.21
CA ALA A 343 -36.45 20.35 28.71
C ALA A 343 -35.93 21.21 29.87
N VAL A 344 -34.61 21.36 29.92
CA VAL A 344 -33.84 22.24 30.83
C VAL A 344 -33.49 21.64 32.20
N LYS A 345 -32.46 20.77 32.22
CA LYS A 345 -31.34 20.89 33.15
C LYS A 345 -30.28 19.85 32.80
N ASN A 346 -29.29 20.26 32.01
CA ASN A 346 -27.89 19.86 32.14
C ASN A 346 -27.08 20.78 31.23
N GLY A 347 -26.82 21.98 31.75
CA GLY A 347 -25.81 22.85 31.18
C GLY A 347 -24.43 22.35 31.58
N MET A 348 -23.67 21.86 30.61
CA MET A 348 -22.21 21.92 30.60
C MET A 348 -21.72 22.22 29.18
N GLY A 349 -21.25 23.44 28.98
CA GLY A 349 -20.08 23.75 28.14
C GLY A 349 -20.16 23.50 26.64
N ARG A 350 -20.95 24.30 25.91
CA ARG A 350 -20.66 24.62 24.50
C ARG A 350 -19.78 25.87 24.44
N VAL A 351 -18.47 25.71 24.23
CA VAL A 351 -17.61 26.76 23.66
C VAL A 351 -16.55 26.09 22.78
N LEU A 352 -16.89 25.84 21.52
CA LEU A 352 -15.91 25.88 20.44
C LEU A 352 -16.54 26.70 19.31
N GLN A 353 -15.90 27.83 19.05
CA GLN A 353 -16.24 28.81 18.04
C GLN A 353 -16.16 28.14 16.66
N GLU A 354 -17.29 28.06 15.97
CA GLU A 354 -17.31 27.97 14.51
C GLU A 354 -16.84 29.32 13.96
N ALA A 355 -15.59 29.38 13.54
CA ALA A 355 -15.11 30.44 12.66
C ALA A 355 -15.70 30.21 11.26
N VAL A 356 -16.88 30.77 11.03
CA VAL A 356 -17.44 30.97 9.70
C VAL A 356 -16.54 31.97 8.98
N VAL A 357 -15.60 31.46 8.18
CA VAL A 357 -14.87 32.26 7.19
C VAL A 357 -15.84 32.54 6.04
N ARG A 358 -16.54 33.68 6.13
CA ARG A 358 -17.14 34.33 4.96
C ARG A 358 -15.99 34.91 4.14
N SER A 359 -15.65 34.28 3.02
CA SER A 359 -14.87 34.92 1.97
C SER A 359 -15.79 35.85 1.20
N ASP A 360 -15.98 37.06 1.72
CA ASP A 360 -16.57 38.13 0.93
C ASP A 360 -15.59 38.51 -0.19
N SER A 361 -16.13 38.48 -1.40
CA SER A 361 -15.64 39.18 -2.57
C SER A 361 -15.06 40.54 -2.21
N THR A 362 -13.87 40.86 -2.73
CA THR A 362 -13.46 42.11 -3.44
C THR A 362 -11.93 42.25 -3.38
N GLY A 363 -11.28 42.40 -4.54
CA GLY A 363 -9.87 42.74 -4.67
C GLY A 363 -9.07 41.62 -5.36
N ASP A 364 -8.24 41.87 -6.36
CA ASP A 364 -7.76 43.12 -6.93
C ASP A 364 -7.14 42.74 -8.28
N SER A 365 -7.74 43.18 -9.39
CA SER A 365 -7.21 42.94 -10.73
C SER A 365 -6.17 44.02 -11.02
N VAL A 366 -4.89 43.70 -10.79
CA VAL A 366 -3.79 44.56 -11.25
C VAL A 366 -3.57 44.29 -12.74
N GLU A 367 -4.19 45.11 -13.58
CA GLU A 367 -3.79 45.25 -14.98
C GLU A 367 -2.42 45.93 -15.03
N ILE A 368 -1.38 45.17 -15.35
CA ILE A 368 -0.08 45.73 -15.73
C ILE A 368 -0.19 46.17 -17.19
N VAL A 369 -0.57 47.42 -17.41
CA VAL A 369 -0.42 48.09 -18.71
C VAL A 369 1.06 48.42 -18.87
N GLY A 370 1.78 47.56 -19.62
CA GLY A 370 3.14 47.81 -20.04
C GLY A 370 3.15 48.83 -21.18
N ASP A 371 3.59 50.04 -20.87
CA ASP A 371 3.85 51.10 -21.86
C ASP A 371 5.09 50.72 -22.70
N VAL A 372 4.87 50.44 -23.98
CA VAL A 372 5.95 50.22 -24.96
C VAL A 372 6.45 51.58 -25.42
N VAL A 373 7.50 52.08 -24.77
CA VAL A 373 8.26 53.22 -25.29
C VAL A 373 9.12 52.71 -26.45
N SER A 374 8.74 53.11 -27.67
CA SER A 374 9.58 52.97 -28.85
C SER A 374 10.66 54.05 -28.81
N GLY A 375 11.93 53.63 -28.88
CA GLY A 375 13.10 54.48 -29.10
C GLY A 375 13.93 53.93 -30.24
#